data_AF-A0A068QTI6-F1
#
_entry.id   AF-A0A068QTI6-F1
#
_cell.length_a   1.000
_cell.length_b   1.000
_cell.length_c   1.000
_cell.angle_alpha   90.00
_cell.angle_beta   90.00
_cell.angle_gamma   90.00
#
_symmetry.space_group_name_H-M   'P 1'
#
loop_
_entity.id
_entity.type
_entity.pdbx_description
1 polymer ?
#
loop_
_entity_poly.entity_id
_entity_poly.type
_entity_poly.pdbx_seq_one_letter_code
_entity_poly.pdbx_strand_id
1 'polypeptide(L)'
;MNGKEVLLLNPCDGWHIGYVRFWEDGEYNGIYPWIPIEEYELRYFYIAWVLLPDGLRISDRLEDQSATPEEQDRHWAVREKLNGK
;
A
#
# COMPACT_ATOMS: atom_id res chain seq x y z
N MET A 1 -0.49 14.43 12.58
CA MET A 1 -0.98 14.00 11.25
C MET A 1 0.16 13.80 10.28
N ASN A 2 1.15 14.68 10.22
CA ASN A 2 2.39 14.43 9.47
C ASN A 2 3.04 13.08 9.88
N GLY A 3 3.50 12.31 8.90
CA GLY A 3 4.08 10.98 9.07
C GLY A 3 3.10 9.85 9.43
N LYS A 4 1.79 10.12 9.55
CA LYS A 4 0.81 9.06 9.86
C LYS A 4 0.62 8.14 8.66
N GLU A 5 0.49 6.86 8.95
CA GLU A 5 0.25 5.81 7.97
C GLU A 5 -1.22 5.80 7.54
N VAL A 6 -1.45 5.64 6.24
CA VAL A 6 -2.76 5.48 5.63
C VAL A 6 -2.77 4.24 4.75
N LEU A 7 -3.96 3.64 4.61
CA LEU A 7 -4.23 2.61 3.63
C LEU A 7 -4.98 3.24 2.46
N LEU A 8 -4.48 3.09 1.23
CA LEU A 8 -5.08 3.60 0.00
C LEU A 8 -5.56 2.44 -0.88
N LEU A 9 -6.68 2.61 -1.56
CA LEU A 9 -7.18 1.65 -2.55
C LEU A 9 -7.01 2.21 -3.96
N ASN A 10 -6.22 1.49 -4.76
CA ASN A 10 -6.17 1.64 -6.21
C ASN A 10 -6.93 0.47 -6.85
N PRO A 11 -7.94 0.73 -7.71
CA PRO A 11 -8.72 -0.33 -8.34
C PRO A 11 -7.90 -1.23 -9.30
N CYS A 12 -6.75 -0.76 -9.78
CA CYS A 12 -5.94 -1.50 -10.76
C CYS A 12 -5.02 -2.55 -10.11
N ASP A 13 -4.41 -2.24 -8.97
CA ASP A 13 -3.37 -3.06 -8.35
C ASP A 13 -3.56 -3.28 -6.83
N GLY A 14 -4.64 -2.76 -6.24
CA GLY A 14 -5.10 -3.10 -4.90
C GLY A 14 -4.73 -2.08 -3.83
N TRP A 15 -4.37 -2.58 -2.64
CA TRP A 15 -4.13 -1.76 -1.46
C TRP A 15 -2.68 -1.31 -1.34
N HIS A 16 -2.48 -0.05 -0.94
CA HIS A 16 -1.17 0.58 -0.80
C HIS A 16 -1.03 1.24 0.58
N ILE A 17 0.20 1.26 1.09
CA ILE A 17 0.55 1.97 2.33
C ILE A 17 1.17 3.31 1.95
N GLY A 18 0.62 4.39 2.49
CA GLY A 18 1.16 5.74 2.31
C GLY A 18 1.31 6.49 3.62
N TYR A 19 1.97 7.64 3.55
CA TYR A 19 2.30 8.48 4.69
C TYR A 19 1.86 9.91 4.41
N VAL A 20 1.05 10.45 5.31
CA VAL A 20 0.56 11.84 5.19
C VAL A 20 1.74 12.80 5.39
N ARG A 21 1.89 13.76 4.50
CA ARG A 21 2.88 14.83 4.60
C ARG A 21 2.25 16.20 4.72
N PHE A 22 2.91 17.06 5.49
CA PHE A 22 2.62 18.47 5.63
C PHE A 22 3.88 19.28 5.32
N TRP A 23 3.70 20.49 4.79
CA TRP A 23 4.76 21.47 4.64
C TRP A 23 5.18 22.06 6.01
N GLU A 24 6.30 22.78 6.05
CA GLU A 24 6.84 23.36 7.29
C GLU A 24 5.89 24.40 7.91
N ASP A 25 5.10 25.07 7.09
CA ASP A 25 4.06 26.02 7.51
C ASP A 25 2.78 25.34 8.04
N GLY A 26 2.72 24.01 7.99
CA GLY A 26 1.58 23.21 8.45
C GLY A 26 0.49 23.04 7.41
N GLU A 27 0.70 23.42 6.15
CA GLU A 27 -0.24 23.10 5.06
C GLU A 27 -0.17 21.62 4.67
N TYR A 28 -1.33 21.00 4.38
CA TYR A 28 -1.38 19.63 3.89
C TYR A 28 -0.70 19.53 2.53
N ASN A 29 0.31 18.67 2.43
CA ASN A 29 1.09 18.49 1.21
C ASN A 29 0.58 17.33 0.36
N GLY A 30 0.27 16.17 0.96
CA GLY A 30 -0.13 15.00 0.20
C GLY A 30 0.05 13.68 0.96
N ILE A 31 -0.10 12.57 0.23
CA ILE A 31 0.18 11.22 0.73
C ILE A 31 1.25 10.58 -0.14
N TYR A 32 2.31 10.04 0.47
CA TYR A 32 3.46 9.52 -0.25
C TYR A 32 3.79 8.08 0.16
N PRO A 33 4.34 7.26 -0.74
CA PRO A 33 4.92 5.98 -0.36
C PRO A 33 6.11 6.16 0.59
N TRP A 34 6.55 5.05 1.21
CA TRP A 34 7.72 5.04 2.10
C TRP A 34 8.97 5.60 1.43
N ILE A 35 9.20 5.23 0.17
CA ILE A 35 10.25 5.79 -0.67
C ILE A 35 9.65 6.96 -1.44
N PRO A 36 10.06 8.22 -1.18
CA PRO A 36 9.38 9.39 -1.71
C PRO A 36 9.79 9.65 -3.16
N ILE A 37 9.25 8.85 -4.07
CA ILE A 37 9.45 9.04 -5.51
C ILE A 37 8.36 9.98 -6.03
N GLU A 38 7.08 9.63 -5.82
CA GLU A 38 5.92 10.40 -6.28
C GLU A 38 4.77 10.36 -5.27
N GLU A 39 3.94 11.39 -5.28
CA GLU A 39 2.71 11.45 -4.47
C GLU A 39 1.68 10.45 -5.00
N TYR A 40 0.89 9.87 -4.10
CA TYR A 40 -0.34 9.18 -4.47
C TYR A 40 -1.42 10.19 -4.85
N GLU A 41 -1.66 10.34 -6.15
CA GLU A 41 -2.66 11.26 -6.68
C GLU A 41 -4.10 10.77 -6.41
N LEU A 42 -4.63 11.12 -5.24
CA LEU A 42 -5.97 10.76 -4.77
C LEU A 42 -7.12 11.18 -5.71
N ARG A 43 -6.89 12.16 -6.59
CA ARG A 43 -7.92 12.69 -7.48
C ARG A 43 -8.09 11.89 -8.77
N TYR A 44 -7.07 11.12 -9.16
CA TYR A 44 -7.04 10.51 -10.49
C TYR A 44 -7.05 8.98 -10.44
N PHE A 45 -6.43 8.39 -9.42
CA PHE A 45 -6.18 6.94 -9.41
C PHE A 45 -6.64 6.22 -8.15
N TYR A 46 -6.60 6.86 -6.98
CA TYR A 46 -6.95 6.22 -5.71
C TYR A 46 -8.39 6.58 -5.33
N ILE A 47 -9.23 5.57 -5.18
CA ILE A 47 -10.68 5.77 -5.02
C ILE A 47 -11.14 5.85 -3.56
N ALA A 48 -10.30 5.40 -2.62
CA ALA A 48 -10.57 5.44 -1.19
C ALA A 48 -9.27 5.45 -0.39
N TRP A 49 -9.31 6.04 0.80
CA TRP A 49 -8.22 5.97 1.77
C TRP A 49 -8.74 6.02 3.20
N VAL A 50 -7.96 5.50 4.14
CA VAL A 50 -8.26 5.54 5.58
C VAL A 50 -6.99 5.75 6.39
N LEU A 51 -7.08 6.59 7.42
CA LEU A 51 -6.02 6.77 8.42
C LEU A 51 -5.93 5.55 9.32
N LEU A 52 -4.73 4.99 9.46
CA LEU A 52 -4.52 3.86 10.36
C LEU A 52 -4.35 4.33 11.81
N PRO A 53 -4.83 3.54 12.80
CA PRO A 53 -4.56 3.80 14.21
C PRO A 53 -3.06 3.82 14.52
N ASP A 54 -2.70 4.58 15.54
CA ASP A 54 -1.32 4.62 16.02
C ASP A 54 -0.85 3.25 16.51
N GLY A 55 0.37 2.88 16.10
CA GLY A 55 0.96 1.57 16.43
C GLY A 55 0.37 0.39 15.64
N LEU A 56 -0.60 0.62 14.74
CA LEU A 56 -1.00 -0.39 13.77
C LEU A 56 -0.19 -0.23 12.49
N ARG A 57 0.89 -1.00 12.39
CA ARG A 57 1.57 -1.26 11.12
C ARG A 57 0.99 -2.53 10.51
N ILE A 58 0.46 -2.43 9.30
CA ILE A 58 -0.08 -3.62 8.61
C ILE A 58 1.03 -4.63 8.31
N SER A 59 2.24 -4.15 8.02
CA SER A 59 3.43 -5.00 7.87
C SER A 59 3.61 -5.92 9.08
N ASP A 60 3.61 -5.36 10.28
CA ASP A 60 3.94 -6.07 11.52
C ASP A 60 2.93 -7.18 11.83
N ARG A 61 1.68 -7.06 11.34
CA ARG A 61 0.66 -8.13 11.50
C ARG A 61 0.77 -9.27 10.49
N LEU A 62 1.48 -9.04 9.40
CA LEU A 62 1.65 -9.98 8.29
C LEU A 62 3.09 -10.50 8.17
N GLU A 63 4.04 -9.97 8.95
CA GLU A 63 5.43 -10.43 8.99
C GLU A 63 5.54 -11.93 9.25
N ASP A 64 4.68 -12.47 10.12
CA ASP A 64 4.63 -13.90 10.44
C ASP A 64 3.76 -14.72 9.46
N GLN A 65 3.06 -14.05 8.53
CA GLN A 65 2.12 -14.67 7.58
C GLN A 65 2.74 -14.79 6.18
N SER A 66 3.98 -15.24 6.13
CA SER A 66 4.59 -15.65 4.86
C SER A 66 3.87 -16.88 4.30
N ALA A 67 3.59 -16.87 2.99
CA ALA A 67 3.15 -18.08 2.30
C ALA A 67 4.19 -19.18 2.46
N THR A 68 3.71 -20.41 2.68
CA THR A 68 4.59 -21.59 2.64
C THR A 68 5.13 -21.79 1.21
N PRO A 69 6.26 -22.50 1.05
CA PRO A 69 6.80 -22.79 -0.29
C PRO A 69 5.77 -23.44 -1.22
N GLU A 70 4.94 -24.36 -0.71
CA GLU A 70 3.92 -25.05 -1.48
C GLU A 70 2.76 -24.13 -1.92
N GLU A 71 2.37 -23.16 -1.07
CA GLU A 71 1.39 -22.14 -1.44
C GLU A 71 1.93 -21.17 -2.49
N GLN A 72 3.20 -20.82 -2.38
CA GLN A 72 3.90 -19.96 -3.34
C GLN A 72 4.04 -20.66 -4.70
N ASP A 73 4.48 -21.91 -4.72
CA ASP A 73 4.58 -22.74 -5.94
C ASP A 73 3.21 -22.91 -6.60
N ARG A 74 2.17 -23.18 -5.81
CA ARG A 74 0.78 -23.29 -6.32
C ARG A 74 0.31 -21.96 -6.94
N HIS A 75 0.59 -20.83 -6.30
CA HIS A 75 0.22 -19.52 -6.82
C HIS A 75 0.87 -19.24 -8.18
N TRP A 76 2.17 -19.51 -8.32
CA TRP A 76 2.90 -19.26 -9.56
C TRP A 76 2.56 -20.26 -10.66
N ALA A 77 2.39 -21.55 -10.34
CA ALA A 77 1.97 -22.56 -11.32
C ALA A 77 0.59 -22.25 -11.94
N VAL A 78 -0.32 -21.66 -11.17
CA VAL A 78 -1.62 -21.20 -11.70
C VAL A 78 -1.44 -20.02 -12.66
N ARG A 79 -0.53 -19.09 -12.37
CA ARG A 79 -0.27 -17.91 -13.22
C ARG A 79 0.49 -18.26 -14.50
N GLU A 80 1.43 -19.20 -14.46
CA GLU A 80 2.11 -19.69 -15.66
C GLU A 80 1.13 -20.36 -16.63
N LYS A 81 0.16 -21.12 -16.12
CA LYS A 81 -0.90 -21.72 -16.94
C LYS A 81 -1.83 -20.68 -17.59
N LEU A 82 -2.01 -19.52 -16.98
CA LEU A 82 -2.85 -18.43 -17.52
C LEU A 82 -2.11 -17.56 -18.55
N ASN A 83 -0.79 -17.45 -18.45
CA ASN A 83 0.03 -16.65 -19.37
C ASN A 83 0.58 -17.47 -20.56
N GLY A 84 0.49 -18.80 -20.52
CA GLY A 84 0.85 -19.68 -21.61
C GLY A 84 -0.33 -19.96 -22.55
N LYS A 85 -0.63 -19.02 -23.45
CA LYS A 85 -1.56 -19.13 -24.62
C LYS A 85 -2.97 -19.68 -24.38
#